data_AF-X6NMT8-F1
#
_entry.id   AF-X6NMT8-F1
#
_cell.length_a   1.000
_cell.length_b   1.000
_cell.length_c   1.000
_cell.angle_alpha   90.00
_cell.angle_beta   90.00
_cell.angle_gamma   90.00
#
_symmetry.space_group_name_H-M   'P 1'
#
loop_
_entity.id
_entity.type
_entity.pdbx_description
1 polymer ?
#
loop_
_entity_poly.entity_id
_entity_poly.type
_entity_poly.pdbx_seq_one_letter_code
_entity_poly.pdbx_strand_id
1 'polypeptide(L)'
;MITITTNKQKKKMKQNQIKQHREASAQNSQNGNADEIRIGGQSVQQFVITQQQKEKEEMENQETNEVGTEFGKNTGIELSEVSEWLKRLSKKETIWNKSVGQSKKELDQNRALFKLVFTLVLAALRTKDRNANLKNNNPSIKTLCRKLQDKLKKPNKKGFVLTKDQFMNEFHNYLMEVHEEMVEESKTL
;
A
#
# COMPACT_ATOMS: atom_id res chain seq x y z
N MET A 1 23.92 -2.90 21.44
CA MET A 1 22.87 -3.70 20.76
C MET A 1 21.53 -3.04 21.04
N ILE A 2 20.83 -2.56 20.01
CA ILE A 2 19.49 -1.95 20.16
C ILE A 2 18.46 -3.06 19.88
N THR A 3 17.68 -3.45 20.88
CA THR A 3 16.65 -4.48 20.74
C THR A 3 15.41 -3.85 20.09
N ILE A 4 15.18 -4.13 18.81
CA ILE A 4 13.99 -3.69 18.08
C ILE A 4 12.84 -4.65 18.43
N THR A 5 11.94 -4.22 19.32
CA THR A 5 10.74 -4.98 19.67
C THR A 5 9.72 -4.90 18.53
N THR A 6 9.38 -6.04 17.93
CA THR A 6 8.44 -6.12 16.80
C THR A 6 7.01 -5.77 17.22
N ASN A 7 6.19 -5.28 16.29
CA ASN A 7 4.78 -4.96 16.53
C ASN A 7 3.97 -6.15 17.09
N LYS A 8 4.34 -7.38 16.69
CA LYS A 8 3.76 -8.62 17.22
C LYS A 8 4.10 -8.84 18.70
N GLN A 9 5.32 -8.50 19.13
CA GLN A 9 5.73 -8.58 20.53
C GLN A 9 5.06 -7.50 21.39
N LYS A 10 4.90 -6.27 20.87
CA LYS A 10 4.15 -5.19 21.57
C LYS A 10 2.69 -5.58 21.80
N LYS A 11 2.03 -6.18 20.80
CA LYS A 11 0.64 -6.69 20.91
C LYS A 11 0.51 -7.80 21.96
N LYS A 12 1.47 -8.73 21.99
CA LYS A 12 1.48 -9.84 22.96
C LYS A 12 1.74 -9.36 24.40
N MET A 13 2.61 -8.38 24.59
CA MET A 13 2.84 -7.78 25.91
C MET A 13 1.60 -7.05 26.44
N LYS A 14 0.90 -6.27 25.60
CA LYS A 14 -0.33 -5.57 26.00
C LYS A 14 -1.48 -6.53 26.33
N GLN A 15 -1.65 -7.61 25.58
CA GLN A 15 -2.66 -8.64 25.89
C GLN A 15 -2.40 -9.34 27.24
N ASN A 16 -1.13 -9.57 27.59
CA ASN A 16 -0.78 -10.13 28.89
C ASN A 16 -1.10 -9.18 30.05
N GLN A 17 -0.88 -7.87 29.89
CA GLN A 17 -1.25 -6.88 30.91
C GLN A 17 -2.77 -6.82 31.14
N ILE A 18 -3.56 -6.86 30.07
CA ILE A 18 -5.03 -6.88 30.15
C ILE A 18 -5.53 -8.15 30.85
N LYS A 19 -4.92 -9.31 30.56
CA LYS A 19 -5.26 -10.57 31.22
C LYS A 19 -4.94 -10.54 32.72
N GLN A 20 -3.78 -10.02 33.10
CA GLN A 20 -3.38 -9.86 34.51
C GLN A 20 -4.34 -8.94 35.29
N HIS A 21 -4.79 -7.84 34.67
CA HIS A 21 -5.77 -6.94 35.30
C HIS A 21 -7.17 -7.54 35.44
N ARG A 22 -7.59 -8.39 34.51
CA ARG A 22 -8.86 -9.15 34.64
C ARG A 22 -8.80 -10.17 35.77
N GLU A 23 -7.68 -10.87 35.91
CA GLU A 23 -7.47 -11.88 36.97
C GLU A 23 -7.40 -11.22 38.35
N ALA A 24 -6.73 -10.08 38.49
CA ALA A 24 -6.70 -9.31 39.74
C ALA A 24 -8.09 -8.79 40.15
N SER A 25 -8.90 -8.35 39.17
CA SER A 25 -10.29 -7.92 39.41
C SER A 25 -11.20 -9.08 39.83
N ALA A 26 -10.98 -10.28 39.29
CA ALA A 26 -11.78 -11.46 39.63
C ALA A 26 -11.46 -12.02 41.02
N GLN A 27 -10.20 -11.89 41.48
CA GLN A 27 -9.79 -12.33 42.81
C GLN A 27 -10.30 -11.43 43.95
N ASN A 28 -10.55 -10.14 43.70
CA ASN A 28 -11.11 -9.24 44.70
C ASN A 28 -12.63 -9.36 44.91
N SER A 29 -13.36 -10.01 43.99
CA SER A 29 -14.81 -10.22 44.13
C SER A 29 -15.20 -11.30 45.16
N GLN A 30 -14.24 -12.00 45.79
CA GLN A 30 -14.51 -13.00 46.83
C GLN A 30 -14.45 -12.47 48.27
N ASN A 31 -13.98 -11.24 48.49
CA ASN A 31 -14.10 -10.57 49.80
C ASN A 31 -15.16 -9.47 49.70
N GLY A 32 -16.29 -9.69 50.36
CA GLY A 32 -17.50 -8.85 50.30
C GLY A 32 -17.38 -7.46 50.92
N ASN A 33 -16.42 -6.65 50.49
CA ASN A 33 -16.44 -5.19 50.64
C ASN A 33 -16.32 -4.58 49.24
N ALA A 34 -17.47 -4.27 48.66
CA ALA A 34 -17.58 -3.63 47.35
C ALA A 34 -17.37 -2.12 47.46
N ASP A 35 -16.16 -1.70 47.84
CA ASP A 35 -15.73 -0.36 47.49
C ASP A 35 -15.45 -0.38 45.97
N GLU A 36 -16.33 0.28 45.23
CA GLU A 36 -16.20 0.45 43.78
C GLU A 36 -14.83 1.07 43.46
N ILE A 37 -13.89 0.26 43.00
CA ILE A 37 -12.54 0.73 42.66
C ILE A 37 -12.69 1.73 41.51
N ARG A 38 -12.24 2.96 41.74
CA ARG A 38 -12.28 4.06 40.76
C ARG A 38 -10.88 4.42 40.32
N ILE A 39 -10.70 4.58 39.01
CA ILE A 39 -9.47 5.09 38.40
C ILE A 39 -9.80 6.46 37.80
N GLY A 40 -9.19 7.52 38.32
CA GLY A 40 -9.47 8.89 37.84
C GLY A 40 -10.93 9.33 37.97
N GLY A 41 -11.65 8.81 38.98
CA GLY A 41 -13.07 9.12 39.22
C GLY A 41 -14.08 8.28 38.43
N GLN A 42 -13.61 7.37 37.55
CA GLN A 42 -14.47 6.44 36.82
C GLN A 42 -14.39 5.03 37.41
N SER A 43 -15.50 4.28 37.40
CA SER A 43 -15.45 2.86 37.79
C SER A 43 -14.51 2.08 36.86
N VAL A 44 -13.85 1.04 37.37
CA VAL A 44 -12.93 0.21 36.57
C VAL A 44 -13.61 -0.35 35.32
N GLN A 45 -14.90 -0.70 35.38
CA GLN A 45 -15.65 -1.14 34.20
C GLN A 45 -15.73 -0.03 33.14
N GLN A 46 -16.01 1.20 33.55
CA GLN A 46 -16.15 2.34 32.64
C GLN A 46 -14.80 2.72 32.02
N PHE A 47 -13.73 2.69 32.81
CA PHE A 47 -12.37 2.90 32.31
C PHE A 47 -11.98 1.86 31.24
N VAL A 48 -12.27 0.59 31.47
CA VAL A 48 -12.00 -0.49 30.50
C VAL A 48 -12.79 -0.30 29.20
N ILE A 49 -14.06 0.12 29.28
CA ILE A 49 -14.90 0.40 28.10
C ILE A 49 -14.33 1.58 27.31
N THR A 50 -13.96 2.67 27.99
CA THR A 50 -13.37 3.86 27.34
C THR A 50 -12.04 3.54 26.68
N GLN A 51 -11.20 2.70 27.30
CA GLN A 51 -9.93 2.28 26.68
C GLN A 51 -10.17 1.40 25.44
N GLN A 52 -11.14 0.49 25.47
CA GLN A 52 -11.50 -0.31 24.29
C GLN A 52 -12.08 0.55 23.16
N GLN A 53 -12.88 1.57 23.48
CA GLN A 53 -13.40 2.52 22.50
C GLN A 53 -12.27 3.36 21.89
N LYS A 54 -11.33 3.86 22.70
CA LYS A 54 -10.14 4.56 22.20
C LYS A 54 -9.25 3.66 21.34
N GLU A 55 -9.04 2.39 21.73
CA GLU A 55 -8.28 1.44 20.92
C GLU A 55 -8.99 1.11 19.59
N LYS A 56 -10.33 1.05 19.58
CA LYS A 56 -11.11 0.87 18.36
C LYS A 56 -11.04 2.11 17.47
N GLU A 57 -11.18 3.30 18.02
CA GLU A 57 -11.03 4.58 17.29
C GLU A 57 -9.59 4.79 16.79
N GLU A 58 -8.57 4.39 17.54
CA GLU A 58 -7.17 4.44 17.09
C GLU A 58 -6.88 3.41 15.98
N MET A 59 -7.50 2.22 16.02
CA MET A 59 -7.41 1.26 14.92
C MET A 59 -8.18 1.73 13.67
N GLU A 60 -9.40 2.26 13.83
CA GLU A 60 -10.19 2.81 12.72
C GLU A 60 -9.53 4.08 12.13
N ASN A 61 -8.86 4.91 12.94
CA ASN A 61 -8.07 6.05 12.47
C ASN A 61 -6.68 5.66 11.89
N GLN A 62 -6.16 4.48 12.21
CA GLN A 62 -4.96 3.94 11.55
C GLN A 62 -5.29 3.25 10.22
N GLU A 63 -6.48 2.66 10.06
CA GLU A 63 -6.95 2.11 8.79
C GLU A 63 -7.43 3.18 7.79
N THR A 64 -7.70 4.41 8.22
CA THR A 64 -8.10 5.52 7.35
C THR A 64 -6.98 6.50 6.98
N ASN A 65 -5.76 6.28 7.49
CA ASN A 65 -4.55 7.03 7.13
C ASN A 65 -3.70 6.29 6.08
N GLU A 66 -4.33 5.59 5.13
CA GLU A 66 -3.65 5.29 3.87
C GLU A 66 -3.41 6.63 3.16
N VAL A 67 -2.18 7.14 3.26
CA VAL A 67 -1.63 8.18 2.39
C VAL A 67 -1.57 7.59 0.97
N GLY A 68 -2.74 7.44 0.37
CA GLY A 68 -2.91 6.92 -0.96
C GLY A 68 -2.83 8.04 -1.99
N THR A 69 -2.11 7.78 -3.08
CA THR A 69 -2.05 8.70 -4.21
C THR A 69 -3.42 8.80 -4.86
N GLU A 70 -3.69 9.89 -5.59
CA GLU A 70 -4.90 9.97 -6.42
C GLU A 70 -4.96 8.82 -7.44
N PHE A 71 -3.79 8.36 -7.91
CA PHE A 71 -3.67 7.16 -8.73
C PHE A 71 -4.22 5.92 -8.01
N GLY A 72 -3.79 5.65 -6.78
CA GLY A 72 -4.26 4.51 -6.00
C GLY A 72 -5.75 4.57 -5.71
N LYS A 73 -6.26 5.74 -5.33
CA LYS A 73 -7.71 5.99 -5.14
C LYS A 73 -8.52 5.67 -6.40
N ASN A 74 -8.02 6.07 -7.57
CA ASN A 74 -8.72 5.92 -8.85
C ASN A 74 -8.56 4.54 -9.52
N THR A 75 -7.59 3.75 -9.09
CA THR A 75 -7.28 2.44 -9.70
C THR A 75 -7.47 1.26 -8.74
N GLY A 76 -7.58 1.52 -7.43
CA GLY A 76 -7.67 0.50 -6.39
C GLY A 76 -6.35 -0.18 -6.05
N ILE A 77 -5.22 0.33 -6.57
CA ILE A 77 -3.88 -0.20 -6.28
C ILE A 77 -2.83 0.91 -6.32
N GLU A 78 -1.95 0.96 -5.32
CA GLU A 78 -0.87 1.94 -5.31
C GLU A 78 0.22 1.61 -6.32
N LEU A 79 0.86 2.64 -6.87
CA LEU A 79 1.92 2.46 -7.85
C LEU A 79 3.16 1.76 -7.24
N SER A 80 3.41 1.97 -5.94
CA SER A 80 4.43 1.24 -5.19
C SER A 80 4.13 -0.26 -5.10
N GLU A 81 2.87 -0.65 -4.93
CA GLU A 81 2.46 -2.06 -4.94
C GLU A 81 2.65 -2.69 -6.32
N VAL A 82 2.31 -1.96 -7.37
CA VAL A 82 2.53 -2.37 -8.76
C VAL A 82 4.01 -2.59 -9.04
N SER A 83 4.87 -1.68 -8.57
CA SER A 83 6.33 -1.79 -8.69
C SER A 83 6.88 -3.03 -7.96
N GLU A 84 6.50 -3.22 -6.71
CA GLU A 84 6.96 -4.34 -5.90
C GLU A 84 6.44 -5.69 -6.42
N TRP A 85 5.22 -5.71 -6.98
CA TRP A 85 4.71 -6.86 -7.72
C TRP A 85 5.57 -7.14 -8.96
N LEU A 86 5.86 -6.13 -9.77
CA LEU A 86 6.69 -6.29 -10.98
C LEU A 86 8.08 -6.81 -10.61
N LYS A 87 8.70 -6.28 -9.57
CA LYS A 87 10.04 -6.69 -9.10
C LYS A 87 10.12 -8.20 -8.83
N ARG A 88 9.07 -8.76 -8.21
CA ARG A 88 8.96 -10.18 -7.83
C ARG A 88 8.41 -11.08 -8.94
N LEU A 89 7.92 -10.51 -10.03
CA LEU A 89 7.34 -11.27 -11.12
C LEU A 89 8.43 -12.06 -11.86
N SER A 90 8.31 -13.39 -11.87
CA SER A 90 9.23 -14.28 -12.60
C SER A 90 9.00 -14.25 -14.12
N LYS A 91 7.77 -13.95 -14.57
CA LYS A 91 7.35 -13.99 -15.98
C LYS A 91 7.18 -12.61 -16.60
N LYS A 92 8.08 -11.66 -16.31
CA LYS A 92 8.05 -10.29 -16.89
C LYS A 92 8.00 -10.32 -18.42
N GLU A 93 8.77 -11.21 -19.04
CA GLU A 93 8.79 -11.38 -20.49
C GLU A 93 7.43 -11.70 -21.10
N THR A 94 6.58 -12.46 -20.40
CA THR A 94 5.22 -12.74 -20.87
C THR A 94 4.38 -11.45 -20.97
N ILE A 95 4.55 -10.52 -20.04
CA ILE A 95 3.84 -9.23 -20.07
C ILE A 95 4.35 -8.38 -21.22
N TRP A 96 5.67 -8.27 -21.38
CA TRP A 96 6.26 -7.57 -22.53
C TRP A 96 5.71 -8.12 -23.86
N ASN A 97 5.76 -9.44 -24.05
CA ASN A 97 5.34 -10.06 -25.30
C ASN A 97 3.83 -9.84 -25.56
N LYS A 98 2.99 -9.86 -24.52
CA LYS A 98 1.53 -9.60 -24.64
C LYS A 98 1.21 -8.13 -24.96
N SER A 99 1.94 -7.19 -24.37
CA SER A 99 1.63 -5.77 -24.48
C SER A 99 2.32 -5.09 -25.68
N VAL A 100 3.53 -5.54 -26.03
CA VAL A 100 4.44 -4.88 -26.98
C VAL A 100 4.64 -5.73 -28.24
N GLY A 101 4.68 -7.05 -28.09
CA GLY A 101 4.92 -8.03 -29.16
C GLY A 101 6.24 -8.77 -28.99
N GLN A 102 6.27 -10.07 -29.35
CA GLN A 102 7.37 -10.99 -29.06
C GLN A 102 8.72 -10.60 -29.69
N SER A 103 8.69 -10.02 -30.89
CA SER A 103 9.90 -9.64 -31.64
C SER A 103 10.38 -8.21 -31.36
N LYS A 104 9.61 -7.39 -30.61
CA LYS A 104 9.98 -6.00 -30.36
C LYS A 104 11.03 -5.89 -29.27
N LYS A 105 12.16 -5.26 -29.61
CA LYS A 105 13.26 -4.94 -28.67
C LYS A 105 13.04 -3.62 -27.93
N GLU A 106 12.28 -2.71 -28.53
CA GLU A 106 12.05 -1.36 -28.02
C GLU A 106 10.59 -0.97 -28.18
N LEU A 107 10.14 -0.08 -27.28
CA LEU A 107 8.84 0.54 -27.28
C LEU A 107 9.02 2.06 -27.28
N ASP A 108 8.45 2.71 -28.30
CA ASP A 108 8.53 4.15 -28.56
C ASP A 108 7.14 4.78 -28.87
N GLN A 109 6.09 3.96 -28.89
CA GLN A 109 4.73 4.38 -29.23
C GLN A 109 3.88 4.61 -27.98
N ASN A 110 3.25 5.78 -27.86
CA ASN A 110 2.35 6.14 -26.75
C ASN A 110 1.26 5.09 -26.50
N ARG A 111 0.64 4.58 -27.59
CA ARG A 111 -0.40 3.55 -27.51
C ARG A 111 0.14 2.24 -26.96
N ALA A 112 1.38 1.87 -27.30
CA ALA A 112 2.01 0.66 -26.78
C ALA A 112 2.36 0.81 -25.30
N LEU A 113 2.85 1.99 -24.88
CA LEU A 113 3.13 2.27 -23.47
C LEU A 113 1.86 2.18 -22.64
N PHE A 114 0.77 2.79 -23.12
CA PHE A 114 -0.53 2.71 -22.46
C PHE A 114 -0.99 1.26 -22.27
N LYS A 115 -0.90 0.43 -23.32
CA LYS A 115 -1.26 -1.00 -23.23
C LYS A 115 -0.38 -1.73 -22.22
N LEU A 116 0.93 -1.46 -22.19
CA LEU A 116 1.87 -2.06 -21.25
C LEU A 116 1.51 -1.71 -19.81
N VAL A 117 1.40 -0.42 -19.50
CA VAL A 117 1.07 0.08 -18.17
C VAL A 117 -0.31 -0.41 -17.72
N PHE A 118 -1.31 -0.37 -18.60
CA PHE A 118 -2.65 -0.88 -18.31
C PHE A 118 -2.61 -2.39 -17.98
N THR A 119 -1.92 -3.19 -18.81
CA THR A 119 -1.80 -4.64 -18.59
C THR A 119 -1.14 -4.93 -17.25
N LEU A 120 -0.09 -4.16 -16.93
CA LEU A 120 0.70 -4.31 -15.72
C LEU A 120 -0.11 -3.96 -14.47
N VAL A 121 -0.78 -2.80 -14.46
CA VAL A 121 -1.63 -2.38 -13.34
C VAL A 121 -2.80 -3.35 -13.15
N LEU A 122 -3.48 -3.77 -14.22
CA LEU A 122 -4.57 -4.73 -14.14
C LEU A 122 -4.09 -6.10 -13.64
N ALA A 123 -2.93 -6.57 -14.06
CA ALA A 123 -2.36 -7.83 -13.61
C ALA A 123 -1.97 -7.78 -12.12
N ALA A 124 -1.36 -6.67 -11.67
CA ALA A 124 -1.05 -6.44 -10.27
C ALA A 124 -2.33 -6.37 -9.42
N LEU A 125 -3.33 -5.58 -9.84
CA LEU A 125 -4.62 -5.46 -9.17
C LEU A 125 -5.33 -6.82 -9.04
N ARG A 126 -5.24 -7.67 -10.07
CA ARG A 126 -5.80 -9.02 -10.06
C ARG A 126 -5.13 -10.00 -9.11
N THR A 127 -3.98 -9.64 -8.54
CA THR A 127 -3.39 -10.42 -7.43
C THR A 127 -4.06 -10.14 -6.09
N LYS A 128 -4.69 -8.96 -5.93
CA LYS A 128 -5.46 -8.58 -4.74
C LYS A 128 -6.93 -8.99 -4.90
N ASP A 129 -7.52 -8.70 -6.07
CA ASP A 129 -8.89 -9.09 -6.42
C ASP A 129 -8.94 -9.70 -7.82
N ARG A 130 -9.16 -11.01 -7.89
CA ARG A 130 -9.19 -11.79 -9.14
C ARG A 130 -10.23 -11.28 -10.15
N ASN A 131 -11.31 -10.65 -9.68
CA ASN A 131 -12.40 -10.14 -10.52
C ASN A 131 -12.22 -8.66 -10.89
N ALA A 132 -11.13 -8.03 -10.46
CA ALA A 132 -10.90 -6.63 -10.72
C ALA A 132 -10.86 -6.32 -12.22
N ASN A 133 -11.48 -5.20 -12.55
CA ASN A 133 -11.58 -4.69 -13.91
C ASN A 133 -11.26 -3.19 -13.93
N LEU A 134 -10.39 -2.78 -14.86
CA LEU A 134 -10.06 -1.38 -15.08
C LEU A 134 -10.68 -0.93 -16.40
N LYS A 135 -11.26 0.26 -16.41
CA LYS A 135 -11.77 0.86 -17.65
C LYS A 135 -10.61 1.06 -18.62
N ASN A 136 -10.73 0.59 -19.86
CA ASN A 136 -9.70 0.70 -20.90
C ASN A 136 -9.25 2.14 -21.21
N ASN A 137 -9.99 3.16 -20.78
CA ASN A 137 -9.67 4.58 -20.96
C ASN A 137 -9.44 5.32 -19.63
N ASN A 138 -8.98 4.62 -18.58
CA ASN A 138 -8.75 5.22 -17.26
C ASN A 138 -7.78 6.43 -17.34
N PRO A 139 -8.22 7.65 -16.94
CA PRO A 139 -7.40 8.86 -16.98
C PRO A 139 -6.12 8.78 -16.15
N SER A 140 -6.16 8.13 -14.97
CA SER A 140 -4.98 7.97 -14.10
C SER A 140 -3.88 7.17 -14.78
N ILE A 141 -4.24 6.17 -15.59
CA ILE A 141 -3.27 5.41 -16.41
C ILE A 141 -2.65 6.30 -17.50
N LYS A 142 -3.43 7.22 -18.11
CA LYS A 142 -2.90 8.18 -19.09
C LYS A 142 -1.93 9.16 -18.43
N THR A 143 -2.26 9.67 -17.24
CA THR A 143 -1.37 10.53 -16.45
C THR A 143 -0.08 9.82 -16.07
N LEU A 144 -0.18 8.57 -15.60
CA LEU A 144 0.99 7.73 -15.32
C LEU A 144 1.86 7.54 -16.57
N CYS A 145 1.26 7.24 -17.74
CA CYS A 145 2.01 7.10 -18.98
C CYS A 145 2.77 8.38 -19.34
N ARG A 146 2.19 9.57 -19.10
CA ARG A 146 2.85 10.85 -19.37
C ARG A 146 4.08 11.04 -18.48
N LYS A 147 3.95 10.80 -17.16
CA LYS A 147 5.07 10.88 -16.21
C LYS A 147 6.17 9.87 -16.56
N LEU A 148 5.81 8.63 -16.90
CA LEU A 148 6.77 7.62 -17.36
C LEU A 148 7.47 8.03 -18.67
N GLN A 149 6.77 8.66 -19.61
CA GLN A 149 7.41 9.17 -20.83
C GLN A 149 8.51 10.17 -20.50
N ASP A 150 8.26 11.07 -19.55
CA ASP A 150 9.24 12.06 -19.12
C ASP A 150 10.49 11.40 -18.52
N LYS A 151 10.32 10.33 -17.72
CA LYS A 151 11.42 9.50 -17.18
C LYS A 151 12.19 8.75 -18.26
N LEU A 152 11.51 8.28 -19.30
CA LEU A 152 12.07 7.47 -20.38
C LEU A 152 12.60 8.31 -21.56
N LYS A 153 12.62 9.64 -21.45
CA LYS A 153 13.17 10.51 -22.48
C LYS A 153 14.66 10.27 -22.64
N LYS A 154 15.10 10.13 -23.89
CA LYS A 154 16.53 10.13 -24.23
C LYS A 154 16.98 11.59 -24.37
N PRO A 155 18.12 12.00 -23.77
CA PRO A 155 18.59 13.39 -23.78
C PRO A 155 18.76 13.97 -25.20
N ASN A 156 18.97 13.11 -26.21
CA ASN A 156 19.27 13.50 -27.58
C ASN A 156 18.26 12.98 -28.64
N LYS A 157 17.07 12.52 -28.25
CA LYS A 157 16.03 12.09 -29.20
C LYS A 157 14.68 12.71 -28.91
N LYS A 158 13.94 13.04 -29.97
CA LYS A 158 12.51 13.38 -29.84
C LYS A 158 11.75 12.11 -29.43
N GLY A 159 11.13 12.13 -28.26
CA GLY A 159 10.28 11.06 -27.75
C GLY A 159 10.91 10.25 -26.61
N PHE A 160 10.24 9.16 -26.26
CA PHE A 160 10.66 8.22 -25.23
C PHE A 160 11.03 6.89 -25.87
N VAL A 161 11.92 6.13 -25.23
CA VAL A 161 12.21 4.75 -25.65
C VAL A 161 12.39 3.90 -24.40
N LEU A 162 11.58 2.84 -24.29
CA LEU A 162 11.76 1.78 -23.31
C LEU A 162 12.29 0.54 -24.01
N THR A 163 13.50 0.10 -23.68
CA THR A 163 14.02 -1.18 -24.18
C THR A 163 13.44 -2.35 -23.39
N LYS A 164 13.42 -3.54 -24.00
CA LYS A 164 13.01 -4.77 -23.32
C LYS A 164 13.85 -5.01 -22.07
N ASP A 165 15.15 -4.73 -22.13
CA ASP A 165 16.07 -4.92 -21.01
C ASP A 165 15.75 -3.98 -19.83
N GLN A 166 15.56 -2.68 -20.13
CA GLN A 166 15.10 -1.70 -19.14
C GLN A 166 13.75 -2.12 -18.54
N PHE A 167 12.85 -2.69 -19.34
CA PHE A 167 11.60 -3.23 -18.82
C PHE A 167 11.82 -4.38 -17.81
N MET A 168 12.70 -5.33 -18.11
CA MET A 168 12.95 -6.48 -17.22
C MET A 168 13.64 -6.07 -15.93
N ASN A 169 14.60 -5.15 -16.03
CA ASN A 169 15.59 -4.91 -14.97
C ASN A 169 15.34 -3.62 -14.20
N GLU A 170 14.75 -2.59 -14.81
CA GLU A 170 14.72 -1.23 -14.24
C GLU A 170 13.32 -0.65 -14.11
N PHE A 171 12.32 -1.17 -14.83
CA PHE A 171 11.03 -0.49 -14.93
C PHE A 171 10.27 -0.36 -13.61
N HIS A 172 10.53 -1.24 -12.65
CA HIS A 172 10.03 -1.10 -11.29
C HIS A 172 10.58 0.16 -10.58
N ASN A 173 11.82 0.55 -10.83
CA ASN A 173 12.39 1.78 -10.28
C ASN A 173 11.71 3.02 -10.88
N TYR A 174 11.49 3.06 -12.20
CA TYR A 174 10.74 4.16 -12.82
C TYR A 174 9.31 4.29 -12.24
N LEU A 175 8.66 3.17 -11.93
CA LEU A 175 7.35 3.19 -11.26
C LEU A 175 7.44 3.74 -9.83
N MET A 176 8.49 3.41 -9.07
CA MET A 176 8.71 3.95 -7.72
C MET A 176 9.02 5.45 -7.73
N GLU A 177 9.90 5.91 -8.62
CA GLU A 177 10.21 7.33 -8.73
C GLU A 177 8.95 8.15 -9.07
N VAL A 178 8.14 7.68 -10.01
CA VAL A 178 6.87 8.34 -10.35
C VAL A 178 5.87 8.29 -9.19
N HIS A 179 5.87 7.23 -8.38
CA HIS A 179 5.04 7.14 -7.19
C HIS A 179 5.45 8.19 -6.14
N GLU A 180 6.75 8.32 -5.87
CA GLU A 180 7.27 9.33 -4.94
C GLU A 180 6.92 10.75 -5.39
N GLU A 181 7.02 11.04 -6.69
CA GLU A 181 6.56 12.31 -7.26
C GLU A 181 5.06 12.56 -7.02
N MET A 182 4.21 11.55 -7.25
CA MET A 182 2.76 11.67 -7.02
C MET A 182 2.42 11.87 -5.53
N VAL A 183 3.18 11.23 -4.64
CA VAL A 183 3.03 11.42 -3.18
C VAL A 183 3.40 12.84 -2.78
N GLU A 184 4.49 13.38 -3.33
CA GLU A 184 4.94 14.74 -3.02
C GLU A 184 3.98 15.82 -3.56
N GLU A 185 3.47 15.63 -4.79
CA GLU A 185 2.41 16.48 -5.36
C GLU A 185 1.15 16.49 -4.48
N SER A 186 0.82 15.37 -3.83
CA SER A 186 -0.36 15.27 -2.97
C SER A 186 -0.20 16.00 -1.63
N LYS A 187 1.02 16.33 -1.20
CA LYS A 187 1.28 17.08 0.05
C LYS A 187 1.29 18.60 -0.13
N THR A 188 1.42 19.06 -1.38
CA THR A 188 1.56 20.48 -1.73
C THR A 188 0.22 21.12 -2.12
N LEU A 189 -0.87 20.34 -2.13
CA LEU A 189 -2.26 20.75 -2.38
C LEU A 189 -3.06 20.73 -1.08
#